data_AF-X1FXD8-F1
#
_entry.id   AF-X1FXD8-F1
#
_cell.length_a   1.000
_cell.length_b   1.000
_cell.length_c   1.000
_cell.angle_alpha   90.00
_cell.angle_beta   90.00
_cell.angle_gamma   90.00
#
_symmetry.space_group_name_H-M   'P 1'
#
loop_
_entity.id
_entity.type
_entity.pdbx_description
1 polymer ?
#
loop_
_entity_poly.entity_id
_entity_poly.type
_entity_poly.pdbx_seq_one_letter_code
_entity_poly.pdbx_strand_id
1 'polypeptide(L)'
;VFPFEKPLPLVAELRKHGMTTGPWTVQNRYLTEDIPVGTYVAYQLAKKFGIETPVIESVIRLGSVVCGIDFFKTGRSLDDLGIANMTKGELLRYLRGPWKEV
;
A
#
# COMPACT_ATOMS: atom_id res chain seq x y z
N VAL A 1 22.36 6.55 -5.81
CA VAL A 1 21.52 7.62 -5.23
C VAL A 1 20.48 7.99 -6.29
N PHE A 2 19.19 7.77 -6.03
CA PHE A 2 18.12 8.02 -7.01
C PHE A 2 17.99 9.54 -7.26
N PRO A 3 17.88 10.01 -8.51
CA PRO A 3 18.24 11.38 -8.89
C PRO A 3 17.18 12.47 -8.65
N PHE A 4 16.24 12.29 -7.72
CA PHE A 4 15.07 13.20 -7.58
C PHE A 4 14.96 13.89 -6.22
N GLU A 5 16.07 14.09 -5.52
CA GLU A 5 16.07 14.75 -4.20
C GLU A 5 15.64 16.24 -4.24
N LYS A 6 15.57 16.86 -5.43
CA LYS A 6 15.13 18.26 -5.58
C LYS A 6 14.07 18.41 -6.68
N PRO A 7 13.05 19.28 -6.49
CA PRO A 7 12.04 19.54 -7.50
C PRO A 7 12.64 20.24 -8.72
N LEU A 8 12.16 19.88 -9.91
CA LEU A 8 12.52 20.57 -11.15
C LEU A 8 12.04 22.04 -11.10
N PRO A 9 12.77 22.99 -11.73
CA PRO A 9 12.44 24.41 -11.69
C PRO A 9 10.99 24.74 -12.09
N LEU A 10 10.47 24.08 -13.14
CA LEU A 10 9.08 24.21 -13.58
C LEU A 10 8.08 23.92 -12.45
N VAL A 11 8.39 22.94 -11.61
CA VAL A 11 7.45 22.48 -10.60
C VAL A 11 7.45 23.38 -9.36
N ALA A 12 8.60 23.98 -9.04
CA ALA A 12 8.67 25.03 -8.05
C ALA A 12 7.81 26.25 -8.44
N GLU A 13 7.73 26.54 -9.74
CA GLU A 13 6.90 27.61 -10.30
C GLU A 13 5.40 27.27 -10.20
N LEU A 14 4.99 26.06 -10.61
CA LEU A 14 3.58 25.62 -10.52
C LEU A 14 3.04 25.70 -9.07
N ARG A 15 3.89 25.43 -8.08
CA ARG A 15 3.50 25.52 -6.65
C ARG A 15 3.19 26.94 -6.20
N LYS A 16 3.85 27.96 -6.76
CA LYS A 16 3.55 29.37 -6.47
C LYS A 16 2.15 29.77 -6.92
N HIS A 17 1.61 29.06 -7.91
CA HIS A 17 0.27 29.24 -8.45
C HIS A 17 -0.77 28.29 -7.81
N GLY A 18 -0.44 27.65 -6.69
CA GLY A 18 -1.37 26.79 -5.95
C GLY A 18 -1.65 25.44 -6.62
N MET A 19 -0.87 25.04 -7.62
CA MET A 19 -1.00 23.71 -8.20
C MET A 19 -0.39 22.66 -7.27
N THR A 20 -1.14 21.61 -6.99
CA THR A 20 -0.65 20.45 -6.27
C THR A 20 0.33 19.70 -7.16
N THR A 21 1.47 19.32 -6.57
CA THR A 21 2.51 18.59 -7.28
C THR A 21 2.74 17.30 -6.52
N GLY A 22 2.89 16.19 -7.25
CA GLY A 22 3.12 14.88 -6.65
C GLY A 22 4.39 14.85 -5.78
N PRO A 23 4.59 13.79 -5.00
CA PRO A 23 5.73 13.68 -4.12
C PRO A 23 7.06 13.56 -4.88
N TRP A 24 8.12 14.16 -4.31
CA TRP A 24 9.47 14.20 -4.88
C TRP A 24 10.36 13.05 -4.45
N THR A 25 9.99 12.44 -3.33
CA THR A 25 10.71 11.32 -2.77
C THR A 25 9.85 10.08 -2.85
N VAL A 26 10.51 8.97 -3.10
CA VAL A 26 9.94 7.63 -3.00
C VAL A 26 9.61 7.27 -1.54
N GLN A 27 10.15 8.01 -0.58
CA GLN A 27 9.80 7.94 0.84
C GLN A 27 8.54 8.77 1.15
N ASN A 28 7.50 8.63 0.33
CA ASN A 28 6.21 9.30 0.53
C ASN A 28 5.13 8.30 0.90
N ARG A 29 4.09 8.74 1.64
CA ARG A 29 2.97 7.90 2.08
C ARG A 29 2.30 7.11 0.94
N TYR A 30 2.26 7.64 -0.29
CA TYR A 30 1.70 6.89 -1.43
C TYR A 30 2.41 5.56 -1.69
N LEU A 31 3.66 5.41 -1.27
CA LEU A 31 4.38 4.14 -1.32
C LEU A 31 4.52 3.53 0.07
N THR A 32 4.97 4.31 1.05
CA THR A 32 5.30 3.81 2.39
C THR A 32 4.08 3.47 3.25
N GLU A 33 2.87 3.86 2.85
CA GLU A 33 1.60 3.52 3.50
C GLU A 33 0.73 2.63 2.60
N ASP A 34 0.47 3.04 1.35
CA ASP A 34 -0.49 2.33 0.48
C ASP A 34 -0.02 0.93 0.08
N ILE A 35 1.29 0.72 -0.08
CA ILE A 35 1.84 -0.61 -0.39
C ILE A 35 1.71 -1.55 0.82
N PRO A 36 2.30 -1.24 2.00
CA PRO A 36 2.26 -2.17 3.14
C PRO A 36 0.88 -2.30 3.79
N VAL A 37 -0.03 -1.31 3.67
CA VAL A 37 -1.34 -1.34 4.33
C VAL A 37 -2.46 -1.75 3.38
N GLY A 38 -2.59 -1.11 2.22
CA GLY A 38 -3.70 -1.38 1.30
C GLY A 38 -3.38 -2.55 0.37
N THR A 39 -2.34 -2.36 -0.44
CA THR A 39 -1.98 -3.27 -1.55
C THR A 39 -1.55 -4.64 -1.03
N TYR A 40 -0.74 -4.68 0.02
CA TYR A 40 -0.27 -5.93 0.62
C TYR A 40 -1.38 -6.72 1.33
N VAL A 41 -2.33 -6.04 2.00
CA VAL A 41 -3.49 -6.70 2.59
C VAL A 41 -4.38 -7.32 1.51
N ALA A 42 -4.63 -6.60 0.41
CA ALA A 42 -5.37 -7.14 -0.73
C ALA A 42 -4.68 -8.36 -1.36
N TYR A 43 -3.36 -8.31 -1.53
CA TYR A 43 -2.55 -9.44 -2.00
C TYR A 43 -2.68 -10.67 -1.08
N GLN A 44 -2.59 -10.49 0.24
CA GLN A 44 -2.72 -11.59 1.19
C GLN A 44 -4.12 -12.21 1.19
N LEU A 45 -5.18 -11.39 1.09
CA LEU A 45 -6.54 -11.89 0.95
C LEU A 45 -6.71 -12.71 -0.33
N ALA A 46 -6.18 -12.22 -1.46
CA ALA A 46 -6.22 -12.94 -2.73
C ALA A 46 -5.51 -14.31 -2.61
N LYS A 47 -4.29 -14.32 -2.05
CA LYS A 47 -3.52 -15.54 -1.80
C LYS A 47 -4.24 -16.53 -0.90
N LYS A 48 -4.85 -16.07 0.20
CA LYS A 48 -5.62 -16.91 1.14
C LYS A 48 -6.79 -17.62 0.45
N PHE A 49 -7.39 -17.01 -0.56
CA PHE A 49 -8.53 -17.57 -1.29
C PHE A 49 -8.18 -18.10 -2.68
N GLY A 50 -6.90 -18.33 -2.97
CA GLY A 50 -6.44 -18.96 -4.22
C GLY A 50 -6.63 -18.09 -5.47
N ILE A 51 -6.67 -16.77 -5.32
CA ILE A 51 -6.78 -15.81 -6.43
C ILE A 51 -5.38 -15.30 -6.77
N GLU A 52 -4.95 -15.52 -8.01
CA GLU A 52 -3.69 -14.99 -8.50
C GLU A 52 -3.76 -13.49 -8.76
N THR A 53 -2.74 -12.75 -8.32
CA THR A 53 -2.66 -11.29 -8.49
C THR A 53 -1.26 -10.85 -8.94
N PRO A 54 -0.76 -11.33 -10.10
CA PRO A 54 0.62 -11.13 -10.51
C PRO A 54 1.01 -9.65 -10.66
N VAL A 55 0.07 -8.80 -11.08
CA VAL A 55 0.29 -7.35 -11.19
C VAL A 55 0.45 -6.70 -9.82
N ILE A 56 -0.40 -7.06 -8.85
CA ILE A 56 -0.30 -6.54 -7.47
C ILE A 56 1.03 -6.97 -6.84
N GLU A 57 1.40 -8.24 -6.98
CA GLU A 57 2.68 -8.74 -6.49
C GLU A 57 3.87 -7.98 -7.11
N SER A 58 3.81 -7.72 -8.43
CA SER A 58 4.84 -6.95 -9.12
C SER A 58 4.95 -5.52 -8.60
N VAL A 59 3.82 -4.85 -8.33
CA VAL A 59 3.81 -3.51 -7.73
C VAL A 59 4.47 -3.51 -6.35
N ILE A 60 4.17 -4.50 -5.50
CA ILE A 60 4.78 -4.61 -4.16
C ILE A 60 6.30 -4.84 -4.28
N ARG A 61 6.74 -5.70 -5.20
CA ARG A 61 8.18 -5.95 -5.45
C ARG A 61 8.89 -4.68 -5.91
N LEU A 62 8.35 -3.99 -6.90
CA LEU A 62 8.95 -2.76 -7.43
C LEU A 62 8.97 -1.66 -6.37
N GLY A 63 7.88 -1.46 -5.64
CA GLY A 63 7.82 -0.52 -4.53
C GLY A 63 8.85 -0.84 -3.45
N SER A 64 9.04 -2.12 -3.13
CA SER A 64 10.04 -2.55 -2.15
C SER A 64 11.46 -2.16 -2.56
N VAL A 65 11.81 -2.39 -3.83
CA VAL A 65 13.11 -2.02 -4.38
C VAL A 65 13.30 -0.51 -4.38
N VAL A 66 12.28 0.23 -4.84
CA VAL A 66 12.34 1.69 -4.98
C VAL A 66 12.43 2.39 -3.62
N CYS A 67 11.67 1.92 -2.62
CA CYS A 67 11.71 2.47 -1.26
C CYS A 67 12.85 1.91 -0.41
N GLY A 68 13.50 0.82 -0.83
CA GLY A 68 14.51 0.11 -0.02
C GLY A 68 13.91 -0.57 1.22
N ILE A 69 12.63 -0.94 1.18
CA ILE A 69 11.88 -1.55 2.29
C ILE A 69 11.27 -2.85 1.78
N ASP A 70 11.49 -3.98 2.47
CA ASP A 70 10.87 -5.26 2.11
C ASP A 70 9.40 -5.30 2.58
N PHE A 71 8.47 -4.84 1.72
CA PHE A 71 7.06 -4.76 2.07
C PHE A 71 6.37 -6.12 2.25
N PHE A 72 6.99 -7.22 1.78
CA PHE A 72 6.50 -8.57 2.10
C PHE A 72 6.77 -8.95 3.56
N LYS A 73 7.70 -8.27 4.24
CA LYS A 73 7.99 -8.48 5.66
C LYS A 73 7.40 -7.41 6.56
N THR A 74 7.35 -6.16 6.09
CA THR A 74 6.91 -5.02 6.90
C THR A 74 5.43 -4.66 6.71
N GLY A 75 4.78 -5.23 5.69
CA GLY A 75 3.36 -4.99 5.44
C GLY A 75 2.44 -5.57 6.52
N ARG A 76 1.28 -4.94 6.71
CA ARG A 76 0.26 -5.36 7.67
C ARG A 76 -0.25 -6.76 7.29
N SER A 77 -0.08 -7.73 8.19
CA SER A 77 -0.54 -9.10 7.96
C SER A 77 -2.04 -9.27 8.23
N LEU A 78 -2.62 -10.37 7.76
CA LEU A 78 -4.00 -10.74 8.14
C LEU A 78 -4.11 -11.07 9.64
N ASP A 79 -3.01 -11.49 10.27
CA ASP A 79 -2.93 -11.73 11.71
C ASP A 79 -3.00 -10.42 12.49
N ASP A 80 -2.26 -9.39 12.04
CA ASP A 80 -2.32 -8.07 12.66
C ASP A 80 -3.72 -7.44 12.57
N LEU A 81 -4.52 -7.85 11.58
CA LEU A 81 -5.91 -7.43 11.39
C LEU A 81 -6.91 -8.32 12.16
N GLY A 82 -6.46 -9.42 12.77
CA GLY A 82 -7.34 -10.36 13.48
C GLY A 82 -8.26 -11.18 12.58
N ILE A 83 -7.97 -11.27 11.27
CA ILE A 83 -8.83 -11.95 10.28
C ILE A 83 -8.15 -13.17 9.61
N ALA A 84 -6.90 -13.47 9.94
CA ALA A 84 -6.15 -14.58 9.34
C ALA A 84 -6.85 -15.93 9.43
N ASN A 85 -7.52 -16.22 10.55
CA ASN A 85 -8.19 -17.50 10.80
C ASN A 85 -9.64 -17.56 10.30
N MET A 86 -10.18 -16.46 9.78
CA MET A 86 -11.56 -16.45 9.28
C MET A 86 -11.68 -17.23 7.96
N THR A 87 -12.74 -18.00 7.84
CA THR A 87 -13.23 -18.53 6.55
C THR A 87 -13.81 -17.39 5.70
N LYS A 88 -14.01 -17.64 4.40
CA LYS A 88 -14.66 -16.68 3.49
C LYS A 88 -16.03 -16.24 4.01
N GLY A 89 -16.81 -17.18 4.57
CA GLY A 89 -18.15 -16.90 5.10
C GLY A 89 -18.12 -16.04 6.36
N GLU A 90 -17.21 -16.35 7.30
CA GLU A 90 -17.03 -15.55 8.53
C GLU A 90 -16.53 -14.15 8.21
N LEU A 91 -15.55 -14.01 7.32
CA LEU A 91 -15.02 -12.71 6.91
C LEU A 91 -16.11 -11.85 6.26
N LEU A 92 -16.92 -12.41 5.35
CA LEU A 92 -18.03 -11.68 4.72
C LEU A 92 -19.09 -11.26 5.74
N ARG A 93 -19.38 -12.12 6.72
CA ARG A 93 -20.30 -11.78 7.81
C ARG A 93 -19.73 -10.67 8.69
N TYR A 94 -18.45 -10.75 9.03
CA TYR A 94 -17.74 -9.74 9.82
C TYR A 94 -17.76 -8.37 9.14
N LEU A 95 -17.40 -8.30 7.86
CA LEU A 95 -17.35 -7.04 7.09
C LEU A 95 -18.72 -6.41 6.81
N ARG A 96 -19.79 -7.20 6.82
CA ARG A 96 -21.18 -6.73 6.61
C ARG A 96 -21.93 -6.48 7.91
N GLY A 97 -21.35 -6.85 9.05
CA GLY A 97 -21.94 -6.60 10.36
C GLY A 97 -21.93 -5.10 10.69
N PRO A 98 -22.72 -4.66 11.69
CA PRO A 98 -22.59 -3.32 12.21
C PRO A 98 -21.15 -3.13 12.72
N TRP A 99 -20.50 -2.05 12.30
CA TRP A 99 -19.21 -1.65 12.85
C TRP A 99 -19.43 -1.40 14.34
N LYS A 100 -18.75 -2.19 15.19
CA LYS A 100 -18.75 -1.91 16.63
C LYS A 100 -17.96 -0.62 16.81
N GLU A 101 -18.57 0.38 17.45
CA GLU A 101 -17.81 1.52 17.96
C GLU A 101 -16.69 0.97 18.85
N VAL A 102 -15.46 1.38 18.54
CA VAL A 102 -14.25 1.06 19.30
C VAL A 102 -14.02 2.18 20.30
#